data_AF-A0AA36ISN6-F1
#
_entry.id   AF-A0AA36ISN6-F1
#
_cell.length_a   1.000
_cell.length_b   1.000
_cell.length_c   1.000
_cell.angle_alpha   90.00
_cell.angle_beta   90.00
_cell.angle_gamma   90.00
#
_symmetry.space_group_name_H-M   'P 1'
#
loop_
_entity.id
_entity.type
_entity.pdbx_description
1 polymer ?
#
loop_
_entity_poly.entity_id
_entity_poly.type
_entity_poly.pdbx_seq_one_letter_code
_entity_poly.pdbx_strand_id
1 'polypeptide(L)'
;MSSEPMVEDEFGARDELGLTAVTEKTQTEAQAYSSYMKMLLLRVPLIGQVLAWSLYFLAKYALGMKHILDAKFDFIKANQLGYVFLALWLVGITRTYLAVCANAARAGARLDRPDQHVYKVMASSGPMKDAPYVLMATTGPAGRFNRAQRAAFNADESMPLFLAYTLVTGCIFGPLVLVPLLIYCYGRILFGIKYTQSLSARGAGFMPAVIGEKWMEGLVLMAAIRALLM
;
A
#
# COMPACT_ATOMS: atom_id res chain seq x y z
N MET A 1 20.15 -2.10 -41.67
CA MET A 1 19.97 -3.45 -41.08
C MET A 1 18.72 -3.41 -40.24
N SER A 2 17.60 -3.93 -40.76
CA SER A 2 16.40 -4.14 -39.95
C SER A 2 16.68 -5.33 -39.04
N SER A 3 16.90 -5.10 -37.76
CA SER A 3 16.88 -6.18 -36.78
C SER A 3 15.47 -6.73 -36.75
N GLU A 4 15.27 -7.96 -37.22
CA GLU A 4 14.00 -8.65 -37.03
C GLU A 4 13.67 -8.63 -35.53
N PRO A 5 12.41 -8.33 -35.16
CA PRO A 5 12.00 -8.31 -33.77
C PRO A 5 12.19 -9.72 -33.19
N MET A 6 12.94 -9.83 -32.08
CA MET A 6 12.98 -11.09 -31.33
C MET A 6 11.56 -11.44 -30.91
N VAL A 7 11.10 -12.62 -31.31
CA VAL A 7 9.84 -13.19 -30.81
C VAL A 7 10.13 -13.68 -29.40
N GLU A 8 9.59 -12.99 -28.40
CA GLU A 8 9.65 -13.44 -27.01
C GLU A 8 8.72 -14.65 -26.83
N ASP A 9 9.28 -15.79 -26.40
CA ASP A 9 8.49 -16.96 -26.02
C ASP A 9 8.04 -16.82 -24.56
N GLU A 10 6.82 -16.30 -24.37
CA GLU A 10 6.21 -16.12 -23.04
C GLU A 10 5.92 -17.45 -22.31
N PHE A 11 5.98 -18.59 -23.02
CA PHE A 11 5.63 -19.91 -22.51
C PHE A 11 6.83 -20.79 -22.20
N GLY A 12 8.00 -20.51 -22.78
CA GLY A 12 9.21 -21.33 -22.63
C GLY A 12 9.69 -21.53 -21.19
N ALA A 13 9.33 -20.62 -20.27
CA ALA A 13 9.66 -20.71 -18.85
C ALA A 13 8.48 -21.13 -17.93
N ARG A 14 7.32 -21.46 -18.51
CA ARG A 14 6.08 -21.75 -17.78
C ARG A 14 5.79 -23.26 -17.73
N ASP A 15 5.09 -23.69 -16.69
CA ASP A 15 4.58 -25.05 -16.55
C ASP A 15 3.26 -25.25 -17.32
N GLU A 16 2.67 -26.44 -17.26
CA GLU A 16 1.39 -26.78 -17.92
C GLU A 16 0.21 -25.89 -17.48
N LEU A 17 0.34 -25.20 -16.34
CA LEU A 17 -0.67 -24.26 -15.84
C LEU A 17 -0.40 -22.83 -16.32
N GLY A 18 0.65 -22.61 -17.12
CA GLY A 18 1.10 -21.28 -17.52
C GLY A 18 1.70 -20.48 -16.37
N LEU A 19 2.19 -21.13 -15.31
CA LEU A 19 2.84 -20.47 -14.17
C LEU A 19 4.35 -20.65 -14.23
N THR A 20 5.12 -19.81 -13.55
CA THR A 20 6.58 -19.98 -13.49
C THR A 20 6.91 -21.37 -12.93
N ALA A 21 7.77 -22.11 -13.64
CA ALA A 21 8.16 -23.46 -13.24
C ALA A 21 8.79 -23.48 -11.83
N VAL A 22 8.46 -24.51 -11.03
CA VAL A 22 9.11 -24.70 -9.73
C VAL A 22 10.52 -25.18 -9.96
N THR A 23 11.48 -24.45 -9.39
CA THR A 23 12.89 -24.81 -9.36
C THR A 23 13.38 -24.82 -7.91
N GLU A 24 14.57 -25.38 -7.66
CA GLU A 24 15.20 -25.30 -6.33
C GLU A 24 15.44 -23.86 -5.86
N LYS A 25 15.45 -22.89 -6.79
CA LYS A 25 15.62 -21.46 -6.53
C LYS A 25 14.30 -20.72 -6.31
N THR A 26 13.15 -21.38 -6.46
CA THR A 26 11.83 -20.74 -6.28
C THR A 26 11.67 -20.29 -4.82
N GLN A 27 11.54 -18.98 -4.64
CA GLN A 27 11.44 -18.39 -3.32
C GLN A 27 10.10 -18.75 -2.66
N THR A 28 10.15 -19.16 -1.39
CA THR A 28 8.94 -19.33 -0.57
C THR A 28 8.32 -17.98 -0.19
N GLU A 29 7.01 -17.94 0.10
CA GLU A 29 6.35 -16.71 0.55
C GLU A 29 7.01 -16.09 1.79
N ALA A 30 7.45 -16.91 2.75
CA ALA A 30 8.12 -16.43 3.96
C ALA A 30 9.48 -15.78 3.66
N GLN A 31 10.27 -16.38 2.77
CA GLN A 31 11.53 -15.79 2.30
C GLN A 31 11.28 -14.49 1.54
N ALA A 32 10.26 -14.46 0.68
CA ALA A 32 9.87 -13.26 -0.06
C ALA A 32 9.43 -12.16 0.89
N TYR A 33 8.59 -12.48 1.88
CA TYR A 33 8.17 -11.55 2.92
C TYR A 33 9.37 -10.96 3.66
N SER A 34 10.31 -11.79 4.14
CA SER A 34 11.52 -11.31 4.82
C SER A 34 12.37 -10.39 3.93
N SER A 35 12.53 -10.74 2.66
CA SER A 35 13.26 -9.94 1.67
C SER A 35 12.59 -8.58 1.44
N TYR A 36 11.29 -8.56 1.15
CA TYR A 36 10.52 -7.33 0.92
C TYR A 36 10.40 -6.47 2.18
N MET A 37 10.24 -7.05 3.37
CA MET A 37 10.27 -6.30 4.64
C MET A 37 11.61 -5.57 4.80
N LYS A 38 12.74 -6.28 4.67
CA LYS A 38 14.08 -5.69 4.78
C LYS A 38 14.34 -4.63 3.70
N MET A 39 13.87 -4.86 2.48
CA MET A 39 14.06 -3.92 1.39
C MET A 39 13.20 -2.66 1.56
N LEU A 40 11.88 -2.82 1.66
CA LEU A 40 10.92 -1.73 1.55
C LEU A 40 10.65 -0.99 2.86
N LEU A 41 10.78 -1.65 4.03
CA LEU A 41 10.52 -1.02 5.33
C LEU A 41 11.78 -0.71 6.13
N LEU A 42 12.95 -1.19 5.70
CA LEU A 42 14.22 -0.90 6.37
C LEU A 42 15.21 -0.19 5.44
N ARG A 43 15.74 -0.87 4.42
CA ARG A 43 16.83 -0.34 3.57
C ARG A 43 16.41 0.91 2.80
N VAL A 44 15.30 0.85 2.04
CA VAL A 44 14.84 1.98 1.22
C VAL A 44 14.50 3.20 2.08
N PRO A 45 13.74 3.09 3.20
CA PRO A 45 13.51 4.23 4.09
C PRO A 45 14.80 4.79 4.70
N LEU A 46 15.74 3.94 5.13
CA LEU A 46 17.03 4.41 5.68
C LEU A 46 17.83 5.20 4.65
N ILE A 47 17.95 4.69 3.42
CA ILE A 47 18.59 5.39 2.30
C ILE A 47 17.87 6.72 2.05
N GLY A 48 16.53 6.70 2.01
CA GLY A 48 15.72 7.90 1.85
C GLY A 48 15.98 8.96 2.93
N GLN A 49 16.12 8.55 4.20
CA GLN A 49 16.46 9.46 5.30
C GLN A 49 17.88 10.01 5.15
N VAL A 50 18.87 9.19 4.81
CA VAL A 50 20.24 9.65 4.57
C VAL A 50 20.27 10.71 3.47
N LEU A 51 19.57 10.47 2.35
CA LEU A 51 19.47 11.43 1.26
C LEU A 51 18.74 12.71 1.67
N ALA A 52 17.63 12.60 2.40
CA ALA A 52 16.85 13.75 2.86
C ALA A 52 17.65 14.64 3.82
N TRP A 53 18.33 14.07 4.81
CA TRP A 53 19.18 14.81 5.74
C TRP A 53 20.40 15.42 5.06
N SER A 54 21.02 14.69 4.13
CA SER A 54 22.14 15.22 3.34
C SER A 54 21.71 16.43 2.52
N LEU A 55 20.55 16.36 1.86
CA LEU A 55 19.98 17.47 1.11
C LEU A 55 19.63 18.67 2.00
N TYR A 56 19.05 18.42 3.18
CA TYR A 56 18.77 19.47 4.17
C TYR A 56 20.04 20.22 4.58
N PHE A 57 21.10 19.49 4.94
CA PHE A 57 22.36 20.10 5.37
C PHE A 57 23.10 20.81 4.23
N LEU A 58 23.08 20.25 3.03
CA LEU A 58 23.60 20.90 1.82
C LEU A 58 22.88 22.23 1.58
N ALA A 59 21.55 22.23 1.57
CA ALA A 59 20.75 23.43 1.39
C ALA A 59 21.01 24.48 2.49
N LYS A 60 21.07 24.04 3.75
CA LYS A 60 21.25 24.91 4.91
C LYS A 60 22.62 25.57 4.95
N TYR A 61 23.70 24.81 4.73
CA TYR A 61 25.06 25.28 4.97
C TYR A 61 25.85 25.60 3.70
N ALA A 62 25.67 24.85 2.62
CA ALA A 62 26.43 25.08 1.38
C ALA A 62 25.72 26.06 0.43
N LEU A 63 24.38 26.04 0.40
CA LEU A 63 23.59 26.89 -0.51
C LEU A 63 23.05 28.18 0.14
N GLY A 64 23.42 28.46 1.39
CA GLY A 64 22.99 29.69 2.09
C GLY A 64 21.49 29.78 2.43
N MET A 65 20.74 28.68 2.35
CA MET A 65 19.28 28.69 2.56
C MET A 65 18.86 28.63 4.04
N LYS A 66 19.80 28.77 4.98
CA LYS A 66 19.53 28.63 6.43
C LYS A 66 18.34 29.45 6.90
N HIS A 67 18.30 30.75 6.61
CA HIS A 67 17.26 31.65 7.10
C HIS A 67 15.85 31.26 6.59
N ILE A 68 15.75 30.84 5.33
CA ILE A 68 14.50 30.38 4.71
C ILE A 68 14.02 29.09 5.37
N LEU A 69 14.93 28.13 5.55
CA LEU A 69 14.60 26.83 6.13
C LEU A 69 14.18 26.98 7.60
N ASP A 70 14.94 27.75 8.39
CA ASP A 70 14.63 27.98 9.80
C ASP A 70 13.25 28.67 9.94
N ALA A 71 12.96 29.71 9.14
CA ALA A 71 11.65 30.36 9.14
C ALA A 71 10.50 29.40 8.79
N LYS A 72 10.70 28.47 7.85
CA LYS A 72 9.70 27.43 7.51
C LYS A 72 9.50 26.43 8.65
N PHE A 73 10.57 25.98 9.30
CA PHE A 73 10.46 25.07 10.45
C PHE A 73 9.84 25.76 11.66
N ASP A 74 10.12 27.04 11.88
CA ASP A 74 9.48 27.84 12.92
C ASP A 74 7.97 27.98 12.67
N PHE A 75 7.56 28.24 11.42
CA PHE A 75 6.15 28.24 11.03
C PHE A 75 5.48 26.87 11.28
N ILE A 76 6.13 25.78 10.89
CA ILE A 76 5.64 24.41 11.14
C ILE A 76 5.48 24.16 12.63
N LYS A 77 6.45 24.58 13.44
CA LYS A 77 6.43 24.39 14.90
C LYS A 77 5.34 25.22 15.56
N ALA A 78 5.23 26.49 15.21
CA ALA A 78 4.24 27.42 15.77
C ALA A 78 2.80 26.95 15.51
N ASN A 79 2.56 26.32 14.35
CA ASN A 79 1.26 25.81 13.94
C ASN A 79 1.10 24.29 14.16
N GLN A 80 2.02 23.64 14.87
CA GLN A 80 2.00 22.19 15.14
C GLN A 80 1.87 21.30 13.89
N LEU A 81 2.29 21.77 12.71
CA LEU A 81 2.14 21.05 11.45
C LEU A 81 3.05 19.83 11.34
N GLY A 82 4.02 19.67 12.25
CA GLY A 82 4.87 18.48 12.33
C GLY A 82 4.07 17.18 12.43
N TYR A 83 2.88 17.22 13.05
CA TYR A 83 1.99 16.06 13.13
C TYR A 83 1.34 15.70 11.79
N VAL A 84 1.13 16.67 10.88
CA VAL A 84 0.67 16.42 9.51
C VAL A 84 1.73 15.64 8.73
N PHE A 85 2.99 16.08 8.80
CA PHE A 85 4.09 15.36 8.13
C PHE A 85 4.27 13.95 8.68
N LEU A 86 4.20 13.78 10.00
CA LEU A 86 4.24 12.47 10.64
C LEU A 86 3.05 11.60 10.20
N ALA A 87 1.86 12.16 10.12
CA ALA A 87 0.66 11.45 9.69
C ALA A 87 0.81 10.90 8.26
N LEU A 88 1.25 11.74 7.32
CA LEU A 88 1.52 11.33 5.93
C LEU A 88 2.56 10.22 5.86
N TRP A 89 3.63 10.31 6.66
CA TRP A 89 4.65 9.27 6.72
C TRP A 89 4.08 7.94 7.22
N LEU A 90 3.24 7.94 8.26
CA LEU A 90 2.59 6.73 8.78
C LEU A 90 1.63 6.08 7.77
N VAL A 91 0.88 6.86 6.98
CA VAL A 91 0.09 6.33 5.85
C VAL A 91 1.00 5.68 4.81
N GLY A 92 2.13 6.32 4.47
CA GLY A 92 3.13 5.77 3.56
C GLY A 92 3.69 4.42 4.03
N ILE A 93 4.01 4.30 5.32
CA ILE A 93 4.47 3.03 5.93
C ILE A 93 3.36 1.97 5.86
N THR A 94 2.12 2.34 6.17
CA THR A 94 0.95 1.45 6.09
C THR A 94 0.78 0.89 4.69
N ARG A 95 0.81 1.76 3.66
CA ARG A 95 0.73 1.36 2.26
C ARG A 95 1.89 0.45 1.87
N THR A 96 3.11 0.80 2.29
CA THR A 96 4.32 0.00 2.03
C THR A 96 4.21 -1.41 2.63
N TYR A 97 3.66 -1.53 3.84
CA TYR A 97 3.41 -2.83 4.45
C TYR A 97 2.43 -3.68 3.63
N LEU A 98 1.34 -3.10 3.13
CA LEU A 98 0.40 -3.81 2.24
C LEU A 98 1.08 -4.26 0.94
N ALA A 99 1.96 -3.43 0.38
CA ALA A 99 2.77 -3.80 -0.79
C ALA A 99 3.73 -4.96 -0.48
N VAL A 100 4.33 -5.01 0.72
CA VAL A 100 5.14 -6.16 1.15
C VAL A 100 4.31 -7.44 1.18
N CYS A 101 3.12 -7.40 1.81
CA CYS A 101 2.22 -8.55 1.86
C CYS A 101 1.82 -9.04 0.46
N ALA A 102 1.45 -8.13 -0.44
CA ALA A 102 1.06 -8.45 -1.81
C ALA A 102 2.23 -9.06 -2.62
N ASN A 103 3.42 -8.46 -2.54
CA ASN A 103 4.61 -8.97 -3.24
C ASN A 103 5.12 -10.29 -2.65
N ALA A 104 4.99 -10.51 -1.35
CA ALA A 104 5.34 -11.78 -0.73
C ALA A 104 4.40 -12.92 -1.18
N ALA A 105 3.08 -12.68 -1.12
CA ALA A 105 2.08 -13.67 -1.53
C ALA A 105 2.20 -14.06 -3.02
N ARG A 106 2.75 -13.16 -3.86
CA ARG A 106 3.06 -13.44 -5.27
C ARG A 106 3.99 -14.63 -5.46
N ALA A 107 5.00 -14.76 -4.60
CA ALA A 107 5.97 -15.85 -4.69
C ALA A 107 5.27 -17.22 -4.59
N GLY A 108 4.29 -17.35 -3.69
CA GLY A 108 3.47 -18.56 -3.58
C GLY A 108 2.58 -18.82 -4.79
N ALA A 109 2.13 -17.76 -5.48
CA ALA A 109 1.30 -17.88 -6.69
C ALA A 109 2.11 -18.19 -7.96
N ARG A 110 3.45 -18.14 -7.92
CA ARG A 110 4.35 -18.39 -9.07
C ARG A 110 3.96 -17.55 -10.29
N LEU A 111 3.64 -16.29 -10.03
CA LEU A 111 3.18 -15.34 -11.04
C LEU A 111 4.21 -14.24 -11.24
N ASP A 112 4.76 -14.16 -12.45
CA ASP A 112 5.70 -13.11 -12.84
C ASP A 112 5.02 -11.76 -13.02
N ARG A 113 5.84 -10.71 -13.16
CA ARG A 113 5.36 -9.38 -13.55
C ARG A 113 5.29 -9.35 -15.09
N PRO A 114 4.34 -8.63 -15.70
CA PRO A 114 3.46 -7.61 -15.12
C PRO A 114 2.14 -8.13 -14.52
N ASP A 115 1.87 -9.43 -14.60
CA ASP A 115 0.57 -9.99 -14.22
C ASP A 115 0.17 -9.64 -12.78
N GLN A 116 -1.06 -9.15 -12.60
CA GLN A 116 -1.55 -8.65 -11.30
C GLN A 116 -2.51 -9.62 -10.62
N HIS A 117 -3.28 -10.39 -11.38
CA HIS A 117 -4.27 -11.32 -10.83
C HIS A 117 -4.23 -12.65 -11.56
N VAL A 118 -4.55 -13.71 -10.83
CA VAL A 118 -4.76 -15.04 -11.41
C VAL A 118 -6.26 -15.28 -11.53
N TYR A 119 -6.73 -15.59 -12.73
CA TYR A 119 -8.13 -15.89 -12.98
C TYR A 119 -8.34 -17.39 -13.18
N LYS A 120 -9.55 -17.83 -12.91
CA LYS A 120 -10.00 -19.19 -13.16
C LYS A 120 -11.32 -19.13 -13.93
N VAL A 121 -11.44 -20.01 -14.92
CA VAL A 121 -12.71 -20.30 -15.56
C VAL A 121 -13.61 -21.00 -14.54
N MET A 122 -14.74 -20.39 -14.21
CA MET A 122 -15.71 -20.95 -13.27
C MET A 122 -16.76 -21.79 -14.00
N ALA A 123 -16.31 -22.87 -14.65
CA ALA A 123 -17.19 -23.84 -15.31
C ALA A 123 -17.47 -25.03 -14.38
N SER A 124 -18.74 -25.33 -14.14
CA SER A 124 -19.15 -26.52 -13.36
C SER A 124 -19.10 -27.82 -14.18
N SER A 125 -19.03 -27.74 -15.52
CA SER A 125 -18.47 -28.74 -16.43
C SER A 125 -18.28 -28.12 -17.84
N GLY A 126 -17.38 -28.64 -18.70
CA GLY A 126 -16.98 -28.02 -19.99
C GLY A 126 -17.96 -28.31 -21.14
N PRO A 127 -17.77 -27.84 -22.40
CA PRO A 127 -16.77 -26.96 -23.03
C PRO A 127 -17.07 -25.46 -22.80
N MET A 128 -16.91 -25.00 -21.56
CA MET A 128 -17.31 -23.65 -21.12
C MET A 128 -18.85 -23.45 -21.21
N LYS A 129 -19.64 -24.41 -20.69
CA LYS A 129 -21.00 -24.78 -21.17
C LYS A 129 -22.23 -23.83 -21.03
N ASP A 130 -22.27 -22.55 -21.35
CA ASP A 130 -22.07 -21.97 -22.68
C ASP A 130 -21.70 -20.48 -22.57
N ALA A 131 -21.20 -20.05 -21.40
CA ALA A 131 -20.50 -18.78 -21.16
C ALA A 131 -20.09 -18.66 -19.67
N PRO A 132 -19.15 -19.47 -19.14
CA PRO A 132 -18.69 -19.35 -17.77
C PRO A 132 -17.96 -18.02 -17.57
N TYR A 133 -18.19 -17.41 -16.42
CA TYR A 133 -17.42 -16.25 -16.02
C TYR A 133 -15.97 -16.63 -15.72
N VAL A 134 -15.06 -15.77 -16.16
CA VAL A 134 -13.66 -15.77 -15.72
C VAL A 134 -13.60 -14.92 -14.47
N LEU A 135 -13.43 -15.56 -13.31
CA LEU A 135 -13.37 -14.87 -12.02
C LEU A 135 -11.97 -14.99 -11.43
N MET A 136 -11.60 -14.07 -10.54
CA MET A 136 -10.35 -14.21 -9.79
C MET A 136 -10.35 -15.53 -9.02
N ALA A 137 -9.24 -16.26 -9.08
CA ALA A 137 -9.04 -17.42 -8.22
C ALA A 137 -9.18 -16.98 -6.75
N THR A 138 -9.95 -17.74 -5.96
CA THR A 138 -10.22 -17.41 -4.55
C THR A 138 -9.64 -18.42 -3.57
N THR A 139 -9.06 -19.51 -4.06
CA THR A 139 -8.48 -20.59 -3.24
C THR A 139 -7.01 -20.82 -3.55
N GLY A 140 -6.32 -21.53 -2.65
CA GLY A 140 -4.90 -21.84 -2.79
C GLY A 140 -3.99 -20.61 -2.82
N PRO A 141 -2.73 -20.78 -3.29
CA PRO A 141 -1.76 -19.69 -3.37
C PRO A 141 -2.20 -18.53 -4.27
N ALA A 142 -2.83 -18.84 -5.42
CA ALA A 142 -3.39 -17.84 -6.32
C ALA A 142 -4.47 -16.98 -5.64
N GLY A 143 -5.39 -17.60 -4.91
CA GLY A 143 -6.42 -16.87 -4.15
C GLY A 143 -5.85 -16.03 -3.02
N ARG A 144 -4.84 -16.54 -2.32
CA ARG A 144 -4.12 -15.78 -1.29
C ARG A 144 -3.46 -14.52 -1.87
N PHE A 145 -2.77 -14.66 -3.01
CA PHE A 145 -2.15 -13.54 -3.72
C PHE A 145 -3.19 -12.52 -4.23
N ASN A 146 -4.27 -12.97 -4.88
CA ASN A 146 -5.34 -12.08 -5.34
C ASN A 146 -5.95 -11.26 -4.19
N ARG A 147 -6.19 -11.89 -3.03
CA ARG A 147 -6.69 -11.16 -1.84
C ARG A 147 -5.67 -10.19 -1.28
N ALA A 148 -4.39 -10.55 -1.25
CA ALA A 148 -3.32 -9.64 -0.81
C ALA A 148 -3.21 -8.41 -1.72
N GLN A 149 -3.26 -8.60 -3.04
CA GLN A 149 -3.33 -7.48 -3.99
C GLN A 149 -4.58 -6.65 -3.83
N ARG A 150 -5.75 -7.30 -3.74
CA ARG A 150 -7.02 -6.58 -3.57
C ARG A 150 -7.07 -5.80 -2.27
N ALA A 151 -6.37 -6.25 -1.22
CA ALA A 151 -6.21 -5.47 0.00
C ALA A 151 -5.39 -4.19 -0.22
N ALA A 152 -4.27 -4.27 -0.95
CA ALA A 152 -3.49 -3.10 -1.33
C ALA A 152 -4.31 -2.13 -2.19
N PHE A 153 -5.03 -2.62 -3.20
CA PHE A 153 -5.86 -1.77 -4.06
C PHE A 153 -7.04 -1.12 -3.32
N ASN A 154 -7.73 -1.83 -2.42
CA ASN A 154 -8.77 -1.21 -1.60
C ASN A 154 -8.23 -0.07 -0.72
N ALA A 155 -6.98 -0.18 -0.25
CA ALA A 155 -6.34 0.92 0.45
C ALA A 155 -6.08 2.08 -0.52
N ASP A 156 -5.42 1.81 -1.65
CA ASP A 156 -5.05 2.81 -2.66
C ASP A 156 -6.28 3.55 -3.24
N GLU A 157 -7.44 2.90 -3.40
CA GLU A 157 -8.68 3.52 -3.90
C GLU A 157 -9.28 4.55 -2.91
N SER A 158 -9.23 4.25 -1.60
CA SER A 158 -9.74 5.14 -0.54
C SER A 158 -8.73 6.18 -0.06
N MET A 159 -7.44 5.93 -0.30
CA MET A 159 -6.34 6.71 0.27
C MET A 159 -6.36 8.19 -0.15
N PRO A 160 -6.67 8.59 -1.40
CA PRO A 160 -6.67 10.00 -1.78
C PRO A 160 -7.62 10.86 -0.93
N LEU A 161 -8.84 10.37 -0.71
CA LEU A 161 -9.82 11.10 0.10
C LEU A 161 -9.41 11.12 1.58
N PHE A 162 -8.94 10.00 2.11
CA PHE A 162 -8.43 9.92 3.48
C PHE A 162 -7.23 10.85 3.73
N LEU A 163 -6.32 10.97 2.75
CA LEU A 163 -5.20 11.91 2.80
C LEU A 163 -5.69 13.36 2.79
N ALA A 164 -6.67 13.70 1.95
CA ALA A 164 -7.27 15.02 1.94
C ALA A 164 -7.86 15.38 3.32
N TYR A 165 -8.62 14.46 3.93
CA TYR A 165 -9.13 14.65 5.28
C TYR A 165 -8.01 14.81 6.31
N THR A 166 -6.97 13.97 6.26
CA THR A 166 -5.83 14.02 7.17
C THR A 166 -5.09 15.36 7.09
N LEU A 167 -4.89 15.90 5.89
CA LEU A 167 -4.23 17.19 5.68
C LEU A 167 -5.03 18.33 6.31
N VAL A 168 -6.32 18.46 5.97
CA VAL A 168 -7.12 19.60 6.45
C VAL A 168 -7.42 19.51 7.93
N THR A 169 -7.66 18.32 8.47
CA THR A 169 -7.91 18.13 9.91
C THR A 169 -6.63 18.25 10.72
N GLY A 170 -5.50 17.75 10.22
CA GLY A 170 -4.22 17.85 10.93
C GLY A 170 -3.73 19.29 11.09
N CYS A 171 -4.05 20.17 10.13
CA CYS A 171 -3.79 21.61 10.25
C CYS A 171 -4.61 22.31 11.35
N ILE A 172 -5.75 21.75 11.75
CA ILE A 172 -6.67 22.35 12.73
C ILE A 172 -6.49 21.72 14.11
N PHE A 173 -6.39 20.39 14.16
CA PHE A 173 -6.39 19.61 15.40
C PHE A 173 -5.00 19.17 15.85
N GLY A 174 -3.95 19.47 15.08
CA GLY A 174 -2.56 19.18 15.40
C GLY A 174 -2.34 17.71 15.78
N PRO A 175 -1.83 17.40 16.98
CA PRO A 175 -1.54 16.01 17.37
C PRO A 175 -2.76 15.09 17.47
N LEU A 176 -3.96 15.62 17.68
CA LEU A 176 -5.16 14.80 17.88
C LEU A 176 -5.54 14.02 16.61
N VAL A 177 -5.10 14.47 15.43
CA VAL A 177 -5.29 13.77 14.15
C VAL A 177 -4.66 12.38 14.14
N LEU A 178 -3.63 12.14 14.96
CA LEU A 178 -2.94 10.86 15.02
C LEU A 178 -3.82 9.73 15.59
N VAL A 179 -4.82 10.04 16.41
CA VAL A 179 -5.69 9.01 17.01
C VAL A 179 -6.53 8.29 15.95
N PRO A 180 -7.41 8.97 15.17
CA PRO A 180 -8.17 8.31 14.11
C PRO A 180 -7.25 7.76 13.00
N LEU A 181 -6.10 8.39 12.75
CA LEU A 181 -5.10 7.89 11.82
C LEU A 181 -4.57 6.51 12.23
N LEU A 182 -4.14 6.34 13.49
CA LEU A 182 -3.58 5.07 13.95
C LEU A 182 -4.62 3.95 13.91
N ILE A 183 -5.89 4.27 14.21
CA ILE A 183 -7.02 3.34 14.05
C ILE A 183 -7.18 2.92 12.58
N TYR A 184 -7.13 3.88 11.66
CA TYR A 184 -7.16 3.60 10.21
C TYR A 184 -6.00 2.71 9.78
N CYS A 185 -4.75 3.09 10.12
CA CYS A 185 -3.54 2.35 9.76
C CYS A 185 -3.55 0.92 10.30
N TYR A 186 -3.89 0.74 11.58
CA TYR A 186 -4.06 -0.56 12.19
C TYR A 186 -5.12 -1.40 11.46
N GLY A 187 -6.29 -0.81 11.19
CA GLY A 187 -7.37 -1.49 10.48
C GLY A 187 -6.95 -1.93 9.08
N ARG A 188 -6.26 -1.09 8.31
CA ARG A 188 -5.77 -1.43 6.96
C ARG A 188 -4.74 -2.55 6.99
N ILE A 189 -3.78 -2.52 7.93
CA ILE A 189 -2.80 -3.60 8.12
C ILE A 189 -3.49 -4.92 8.48
N LEU A 190 -4.38 -4.89 9.48
CA LEU A 190 -5.11 -6.07 9.91
C LEU A 190 -6.00 -6.62 8.79
N PHE A 191 -6.65 -5.74 8.02
CA PHE A 191 -7.45 -6.10 6.85
C PHE A 191 -6.60 -6.84 5.84
N GLY A 192 -5.43 -6.30 5.47
CA GLY A 192 -4.51 -6.96 4.54
C GLY A 192 -4.10 -8.36 5.02
N ILE A 193 -3.67 -8.47 6.28
CA ILE A 193 -3.26 -9.75 6.88
C ILE A 193 -4.42 -10.77 6.87
N LYS A 194 -5.57 -10.40 7.44
CA LYS A 194 -6.72 -11.31 7.58
C LYS A 194 -7.36 -11.64 6.25
N TYR A 195 -7.37 -10.71 5.30
CA TYR A 195 -7.92 -10.98 3.97
C TYR A 195 -7.08 -12.01 3.22
N THR A 196 -5.75 -12.08 3.42
CA THR A 196 -4.95 -13.18 2.85
C THR A 196 -5.35 -14.56 3.39
N GLN A 197 -5.93 -14.64 4.59
CA GLN A 197 -6.32 -15.90 5.23
C GLN A 197 -7.66 -16.41 4.69
N SER A 198 -8.68 -15.56 4.62
CA SER A 198 -9.98 -15.92 4.03
C SER A 198 -10.79 -14.68 3.60
N LEU A 199 -11.82 -14.89 2.78
CA LEU A 199 -12.74 -13.82 2.36
C LEU A 199 -13.51 -13.21 3.54
N SER A 200 -13.92 -14.03 4.50
CA SER A 200 -14.73 -13.60 5.66
C SER A 200 -13.90 -12.93 6.75
N ALA A 201 -12.64 -13.33 6.94
CA ALA A 201 -11.79 -12.82 8.01
C ALA A 201 -11.43 -11.32 7.85
N ARG A 202 -11.58 -10.75 6.65
CA ARG A 202 -11.28 -9.34 6.36
C ARG A 202 -12.08 -8.35 7.22
N GLY A 203 -13.29 -8.74 7.67
CA GLY A 203 -14.17 -7.88 8.46
C GLY A 203 -13.52 -7.31 9.72
N ALA A 204 -12.62 -8.07 10.35
CA ALA A 204 -11.91 -7.66 11.56
C ALA A 204 -11.03 -6.42 11.36
N GLY A 205 -10.43 -6.25 10.18
CA GLY A 205 -9.64 -5.06 9.85
C GLY A 205 -10.46 -3.97 9.15
N PHE A 206 -11.52 -4.36 8.44
CA PHE A 206 -12.37 -3.41 7.72
C PHE A 206 -13.05 -2.41 8.66
N MET A 207 -13.64 -2.91 9.75
CA MET A 207 -14.36 -2.06 10.71
C MET A 207 -13.49 -0.96 11.32
N PRO A 208 -12.31 -1.25 11.94
CA PRO A 208 -11.46 -0.19 12.46
C PRO A 208 -10.96 0.76 11.36
N ALA A 209 -10.67 0.27 10.15
CA ALA A 209 -10.27 1.15 9.04
C ALA A 209 -11.35 2.17 8.70
N VAL A 210 -12.61 1.73 8.57
CA VAL A 210 -13.76 2.60 8.30
C VAL A 210 -14.05 3.56 9.44
N ILE A 211 -13.91 3.12 10.70
CA ILE A 211 -14.08 4.01 11.86
C ILE A 211 -13.06 5.15 11.83
N GLY A 212 -11.77 4.84 11.61
CA GLY A 212 -10.74 5.87 11.51
C GLY A 212 -11.01 6.85 10.35
N GLU A 213 -11.46 6.34 9.21
CA GLU A 213 -11.82 7.14 8.03
C GLU A 213 -13.03 8.06 8.28
N LYS A 214 -14.12 7.53 8.84
CA LYS A 214 -15.33 8.31 9.15
C LYS A 214 -15.15 9.27 10.30
N TRP A 215 -14.25 8.96 11.24
CA TRP A 215 -13.86 9.92 12.28
C TRP A 215 -13.14 11.12 11.66
N MET A 216 -12.18 10.89 10.75
CA MET A 216 -11.53 11.99 10.02
C MET A 216 -12.54 12.85 9.24
N GLU A 217 -13.47 12.21 8.53
CA GLU A 217 -14.55 12.90 7.81
C GLU A 217 -15.43 13.75 8.75
N GLY A 218 -15.77 13.22 9.93
CA GLY A 218 -16.52 13.95 10.96
C GLY A 218 -15.76 15.18 11.49
N LEU A 219 -14.43 15.09 11.64
CA LEU A 219 -13.60 16.24 12.02
C LEU A 219 -13.59 17.33 10.94
N VAL A 220 -13.59 16.95 9.66
CA VAL A 220 -13.73 17.90 8.54
C VAL A 220 -15.07 18.63 8.63
N LEU A 221 -16.17 17.89 8.78
CA LEU A 221 -17.50 18.48 8.88
C LEU A 221 -17.62 19.40 10.11
N MET A 222 -17.10 18.97 11.25
CA MET A 222 -17.09 19.78 12.47
C MET A 222 -16.33 21.09 12.27
N ALA A 223 -15.15 21.04 11.63
CA ALA A 223 -14.37 22.23 11.31
C ALA A 223 -15.14 23.17 10.36
N ALA A 224 -15.79 22.62 9.33
CA ALA A 224 -16.60 23.40 8.40
C ALA A 224 -17.78 24.11 9.11
N ILE A 225 -18.50 23.40 9.98
CA ILE A 225 -19.60 23.98 10.77
C ILE A 225 -19.10 25.11 11.67
N ARG A 226 -17.98 24.88 12.39
CA ARG A 226 -17.38 25.90 13.26
C ARG A 226 -16.93 27.13 12.48
N ALA A 227 -16.40 26.97 11.27
CA ALA A 227 -15.94 28.09 10.46
C ALA A 227 -17.08 28.89 9.78
N LEU A 228 -18.23 28.27 9.55
CA LEU A 228 -19.37 28.89 8.85
C LEU A 228 -20.40 29.51 9.80
N LEU A 229 -20.56 28.97 11.01
CA LEU A 229 -21.63 29.37 11.93
C LEU A 229 -21.15 30.13 13.18
N MET A 230 -19.85 30.26 13.39
CA MET A 230 -19.26 30.95 14.54
C MET A 230 -18.20 31.94 14.09
#